data_AF-D5V4C8-F1
#
_entry.id   AF-D5V4C8-F1
#
_cell.length_a   1.000
_cell.length_b   1.000
_cell.length_c   1.000
_cell.angle_alpha   90.00
_cell.angle_beta   90.00
_cell.angle_gamma   90.00
#
_symmetry.space_group_name_H-M   'P 1'
#
loop_
_entity.id
_entity.type
_entity.pdbx_description
1 polymer ?
#
loop_
_entity_poly.entity_id
_entity_poly.type
_entity_poly.pdbx_seq_one_letter_code
_entity_poly.pdbx_strand_id
1 'polypeptide(L)'
;MKKNLIQLFIIGLIGIGFIGCGPGPMQIQGIGPLNTPVFKPVILDTVNDGSKEVYFKESVVGLYENKEFKGFGNFVITDNGVYYVRWDATAYIYTTSYQIKINDIKMLTTDKVIRSFLPDSDILVIEDKRGQKVGFSIVKKLAAKNIIYELIEKKGKGKLPTNK
;
A
#
# COMPACT_ATOMS: atom_id res chain seq x y z
N MET A 1 20.13 -7.87 -43.00
CA MET A 1 19.55 -8.19 -41.68
C MET A 1 18.88 -6.97 -41.04
N LYS A 2 17.83 -6.38 -41.66
CA LYS A 2 17.09 -5.23 -41.08
C LYS A 2 15.56 -5.41 -41.07
N LYS A 3 15.04 -6.52 -41.60
CA LYS A 3 13.59 -6.76 -41.73
C LYS A 3 12.95 -7.46 -40.52
N ASN A 4 13.74 -8.04 -39.61
CA ASN A 4 13.22 -8.83 -38.48
C ASN A 4 13.04 -8.01 -37.19
N LEU A 5 13.58 -6.79 -37.11
CA LEU A 5 13.46 -5.95 -35.91
C LEU A 5 12.10 -5.24 -35.82
N ILE A 6 11.50 -4.92 -36.97
CA ILE A 6 10.21 -4.21 -37.05
C ILE A 6 9.04 -5.15 -36.73
N GLN A 7 9.12 -6.43 -37.12
CA GLN A 7 8.10 -7.43 -36.74
C GLN A 7 8.06 -7.71 -35.24
N LEU A 8 9.21 -7.65 -34.54
CA LEU A 8 9.24 -7.81 -33.08
C LEU A 8 8.59 -6.63 -32.33
N PHE A 9 8.63 -5.41 -32.87
CA PHE A 9 7.94 -4.26 -32.28
C PHE A 9 6.42 -4.33 -32.42
N ILE A 10 5.92 -4.88 -33.53
CA ILE A 10 4.48 -5.05 -33.77
C ILE A 10 3.91 -6.15 -32.87
N ILE A 11 4.66 -7.23 -32.64
CA ILE A 11 4.25 -8.30 -31.71
C ILE A 11 4.30 -7.83 -30.25
N GLY A 12 5.26 -6.96 -29.90
CA GLY A 12 5.33 -6.33 -28.56
C GLY A 12 4.16 -5.38 -28.26
N LEU A 13 3.62 -4.69 -29.27
CA LEU A 13 2.46 -3.81 -29.14
C LEU A 13 1.13 -4.56 -29.02
N ILE A 14 1.03 -5.77 -29.59
CA ILE A 14 -0.19 -6.60 -29.51
C ILE A 14 -0.28 -7.34 -28.16
N GLY A 15 0.85 -7.56 -27.46
CA GLY A 15 0.88 -8.21 -26.15
C GLY A 15 0.33 -7.37 -24.98
N ILE A 16 0.13 -6.06 -25.15
CA ILE A 16 -0.41 -5.17 -24.12
C ILE A 16 -1.94 -4.99 -24.29
N GLY A 17 -2.52 -5.49 -25.39
CA GLY A 17 -3.93 -5.32 -25.75
C GLY A 17 -4.92 -6.33 -25.16
N PHE A 18 -4.47 -7.35 -24.42
CA PHE A 18 -5.34 -8.35 -23.78
C PHE A 18 -5.55 -8.08 -22.29
N ILE A 19 -5.73 -6.81 -21.91
CA ILE A 19 -6.46 -6.49 -20.68
C ILE A 19 -7.93 -6.70 -21.03
N GLY A 20 -8.41 -7.93 -20.83
CA GLY A 20 -9.79 -8.31 -21.10
C GLY A 20 -10.75 -7.31 -20.47
N CYS A 21 -11.45 -6.56 -21.31
CA CYS A 21 -12.62 -5.78 -20.94
C CYS A 21 -13.79 -6.74 -20.76
N GLY A 22 -13.80 -7.46 -19.64
CA GLY A 22 -14.98 -8.19 -19.17
C GLY A 22 -15.96 -7.22 -18.51
N PRO A 23 -17.29 -7.45 -18.57
CA PRO A 23 -18.27 -6.65 -17.85
C PRO A 23 -18.20 -7.01 -16.36
N GLY A 24 -17.23 -6.43 -15.68
CA GLY A 24 -17.04 -6.48 -14.24
C GLY A 24 -16.39 -5.17 -13.79
N PRO A 25 -16.49 -4.80 -12.51
CA PRO A 25 -15.75 -3.64 -12.03
C PRO A 25 -14.27 -3.85 -12.39
N MET A 26 -13.68 -2.89 -13.11
CA MET A 26 -12.28 -2.93 -13.54
C MET A 26 -11.38 -3.06 -12.30
N GLN A 27 -10.98 -4.30 -11.97
CA GLN A 27 -10.15 -4.59 -10.81
C GLN A 27 -8.71 -4.68 -11.26
N ILE A 28 -7.89 -3.74 -10.79
CA ILE A 28 -6.45 -3.82 -10.97
C ILE A 28 -5.92 -4.87 -9.99
N GLN A 29 -5.21 -5.87 -10.49
CA GLN A 29 -4.53 -6.89 -9.68
C GLN A 29 -3.74 -6.21 -8.54
N GLY A 30 -3.90 -6.70 -7.31
CA GLY A 30 -3.27 -6.10 -6.13
C GLY A 30 -4.06 -4.95 -5.49
N ILE A 31 -4.96 -4.27 -6.21
CA ILE A 31 -5.69 -3.10 -5.69
C ILE A 31 -7.13 -3.46 -5.29
N GLY A 32 -7.87 -4.13 -6.17
CA GLY A 32 -9.24 -4.57 -5.90
C GLY A 32 -10.25 -3.43 -5.70
N PRO A 33 -11.46 -3.73 -5.20
CA PRO A 33 -12.59 -2.80 -5.14
C PRO A 33 -12.57 -1.84 -3.93
N LEU A 34 -11.62 -0.89 -3.88
CA LEU A 34 -11.43 0.02 -2.75
C LEU A 34 -12.63 0.96 -2.46
N ASN A 35 -13.36 1.41 -3.48
CA ASN A 35 -14.39 2.45 -3.37
C ASN A 35 -15.82 1.89 -3.28
N THR A 36 -15.96 0.68 -2.75
CA THR A 36 -17.26 0.02 -2.60
C THR A 36 -17.74 0.05 -1.15
N PRO A 37 -19.06 0.00 -0.89
CA PRO A 37 -19.59 -0.11 0.47
C PRO A 37 -19.09 -1.35 1.22
N VAL A 38 -18.77 -2.42 0.49
CA VAL A 38 -18.27 -3.68 1.06
C VAL A 38 -16.79 -3.64 1.42
N PHE A 39 -16.03 -2.61 1.01
CA PHE A 39 -14.61 -2.55 1.30
C PHE A 39 -14.31 -2.59 2.80
N LYS A 40 -14.97 -1.73 3.59
CA LYS A 40 -14.72 -1.64 5.04
C LYS A 40 -14.96 -2.99 5.75
N PRO A 41 -16.13 -3.65 5.63
CA PRO A 41 -16.33 -4.93 6.29
C PRO A 41 -15.36 -6.01 5.80
N VAL A 42 -15.06 -6.07 4.49
CA VAL A 42 -14.09 -7.05 3.96
C VAL A 42 -12.69 -6.81 4.53
N ILE A 43 -12.25 -5.57 4.64
CA ILE A 43 -10.93 -5.26 5.20
C ILE A 43 -10.85 -5.55 6.69
N LEU A 44 -11.89 -5.23 7.45
CA LEU A 44 -11.93 -5.56 8.88
C LEU A 44 -11.88 -7.08 9.11
N ASP A 45 -12.58 -7.86 8.27
CA ASP A 45 -12.51 -9.31 8.26
C ASP A 45 -11.13 -9.83 7.82
N THR A 46 -10.52 -9.20 6.82
CA THR A 46 -9.18 -9.58 6.32
C THR A 46 -8.08 -9.37 7.37
N VAL A 47 -8.10 -8.24 8.09
CA VAL A 47 -7.07 -7.97 9.11
C VAL A 47 -7.34 -8.74 10.39
N ASN A 48 -8.60 -9.02 10.70
CA ASN A 48 -9.07 -9.81 11.84
C ASN A 48 -8.35 -9.51 13.17
N ASP A 49 -8.12 -8.23 13.45
CA ASP A 49 -7.35 -7.75 14.60
C ASP A 49 -8.26 -7.26 15.75
N GLY A 50 -9.58 -7.39 15.59
CA GLY A 50 -10.59 -6.86 16.52
C GLY A 50 -10.92 -5.37 16.34
N SER A 51 -10.40 -4.72 15.29
CA SER A 51 -10.78 -3.34 14.93
C SER A 51 -12.23 -3.26 14.49
N LYS A 52 -12.85 -2.10 14.73
CA LYS A 52 -14.22 -1.78 14.32
C LYS A 52 -14.24 -0.74 13.20
N GLU A 53 -13.15 0.01 13.07
CA GLU A 53 -13.05 1.15 12.16
C GLU A 53 -11.83 1.07 11.24
N VAL A 54 -12.00 1.65 10.05
CA VAL A 54 -10.92 1.92 9.09
C VAL A 54 -10.82 3.43 8.97
N TYR A 55 -9.79 4.03 9.57
CA TYR A 55 -9.59 5.48 9.63
C TYR A 55 -8.99 6.06 8.36
N PHE A 56 -8.23 5.24 7.63
CA PHE A 56 -7.55 5.66 6.42
C PHE A 56 -7.46 4.50 5.44
N LYS A 57 -7.63 4.82 4.16
CA LYS A 57 -7.34 3.91 3.05
C LYS A 57 -6.78 4.67 1.87
N GLU A 58 -5.81 4.07 1.19
CA GLU A 58 -5.30 4.55 -0.09
C GLU A 58 -4.89 3.39 -1.00
N SER A 59 -5.29 3.45 -2.26
CA SER A 59 -4.96 2.46 -3.30
C SER A 59 -3.74 2.87 -4.11
N VAL A 60 -3.18 1.92 -4.87
CA VAL A 60 -1.98 2.15 -5.72
C VAL A 60 -0.78 2.58 -4.86
N VAL A 61 -0.73 2.11 -3.61
CA VAL A 61 0.42 2.37 -2.73
C VAL A 61 1.49 1.35 -3.06
N GLY A 62 2.72 1.81 -3.26
CA GLY A 62 3.89 0.98 -3.42
C GLY A 62 4.52 0.66 -2.07
N LEU A 63 4.82 -0.61 -1.83
CA LEU A 63 5.57 -1.09 -0.67
C LEU A 63 7.07 -1.07 -0.98
N TYR A 64 7.87 -0.56 -0.04
CA TYR A 64 9.31 -0.52 -0.13
C TYR A 64 9.95 -1.13 1.12
N GLU A 65 10.86 -2.07 0.91
CA GLU A 65 11.70 -2.64 1.97
C GLU A 65 13.15 -2.46 1.56
N ASN A 66 13.97 -1.89 2.44
CA ASN A 66 15.37 -1.53 2.11
C ASN A 66 15.50 -0.66 0.84
N LYS A 67 14.53 0.24 0.61
CA LYS A 67 14.39 1.08 -0.60
C LYS A 67 14.11 0.31 -1.89
N GLU A 68 13.90 -0.99 -1.85
CA GLU A 68 13.49 -1.80 -2.99
C GLU A 68 11.96 -1.89 -3.08
N PHE A 69 11.42 -1.70 -4.29
CA PHE A 69 10.00 -1.82 -4.55
C PHE A 69 9.54 -3.29 -4.49
N LYS A 70 8.52 -3.59 -3.69
CA LYS A 70 7.98 -4.95 -3.51
C LYS A 70 6.64 -5.19 -4.19
N GLY A 71 5.99 -4.14 -4.69
CA GLY A 71 4.73 -4.25 -5.44
C GLY A 71 3.71 -3.19 -5.04
N PHE A 72 2.57 -3.18 -5.75
CA PHE A 72 1.42 -2.32 -5.47
C PHE A 72 0.33 -3.05 -4.69
N GLY A 73 -0.42 -2.25 -3.93
CA GLY A 73 -1.48 -2.70 -3.03
C GLY A 73 -2.22 -1.52 -2.43
N ASN A 74 -2.86 -1.77 -1.28
CA ASN A 74 -3.61 -0.77 -0.55
C ASN A 74 -3.04 -0.60 0.85
N PHE A 75 -2.90 0.64 1.26
CA PHE A 75 -2.51 1.01 2.62
C PHE A 75 -3.75 1.31 3.44
N VAL A 76 -3.83 0.73 4.62
CA VAL A 76 -5.00 0.81 5.50
C VAL A 76 -4.55 1.09 6.93
N ILE A 77 -5.27 1.97 7.63
CA ILE A 77 -5.11 2.19 9.07
C ILE A 77 -6.41 1.82 9.77
N THR A 78 -6.32 0.97 10.79
CA THR A 78 -7.44 0.53 11.65
C THR A 78 -7.23 1.00 13.08
N ASP A 79 -8.13 0.62 14.00
CA ASP A 79 -7.93 0.87 15.43
C ASP A 79 -6.62 0.25 15.97
N ASN A 80 -6.27 -0.94 15.48
CA ASN A 80 -5.21 -1.75 16.09
C ASN A 80 -3.91 -1.81 15.30
N GLY A 81 -3.89 -1.40 14.03
CA GLY A 81 -2.66 -1.41 13.26
C GLY A 81 -2.67 -0.62 11.96
N VAL A 82 -1.52 -0.71 11.31
CA VAL A 82 -1.30 -0.30 9.93
C VAL A 82 -1.08 -1.54 9.09
N TYR A 83 -1.77 -1.60 7.96
CA TYR A 83 -1.81 -2.77 7.11
C TYR A 83 -1.53 -2.40 5.65
N TYR A 84 -0.88 -3.34 4.97
CA TYR A 84 -0.76 -3.31 3.54
C TYR A 84 -1.41 -4.56 2.97
N VAL A 85 -2.50 -4.37 2.24
CA VAL A 85 -3.35 -5.45 1.74
C VAL A 85 -3.33 -5.48 0.22
N ARG A 86 -3.31 -6.68 -0.35
CA ARG A 86 -3.29 -6.91 -1.80
C ARG A 86 -4.51 -7.72 -2.21
N TRP A 87 -5.13 -7.29 -3.29
CA TRP A 87 -6.23 -8.01 -3.91
C TRP A 87 -5.71 -9.19 -4.72
N ASP A 88 -6.21 -10.38 -4.40
CA ASP A 88 -6.08 -11.57 -5.22
C ASP A 88 -7.29 -11.67 -6.15
N ALA A 89 -7.07 -11.41 -7.45
CA ALA A 89 -8.13 -11.48 -8.45
C ALA A 89 -8.60 -12.91 -8.75
N THR A 90 -7.81 -13.94 -8.40
CA THR A 90 -8.18 -15.35 -8.59
C THR A 90 -9.10 -15.81 -7.46
N ALA A 91 -8.73 -15.50 -6.22
CA ALA A 91 -9.48 -15.90 -5.04
C ALA A 91 -10.59 -14.90 -4.64
N TYR A 92 -10.62 -13.71 -5.25
CA TYR A 92 -11.54 -12.62 -4.94
C TYR A 92 -11.50 -12.21 -3.46
N ILE A 93 -10.30 -12.17 -2.89
CA ILE A 93 -10.07 -11.79 -1.48
C ILE A 93 -8.93 -10.78 -1.36
N TYR A 94 -8.94 -10.02 -0.27
CA TYR A 94 -7.75 -9.30 0.17
C TYR A 94 -6.86 -10.22 1.00
N THR A 95 -5.55 -10.05 0.83
CA THR A 95 -4.52 -10.73 1.62
C THR A 95 -3.61 -9.68 2.25
N THR A 96 -3.24 -9.90 3.52
CA THR A 96 -2.33 -9.01 4.24
C THR A 96 -0.88 -9.33 3.87
N SER A 97 -0.20 -8.39 3.23
CA SER A 97 1.21 -8.51 2.83
C SER A 97 2.17 -7.82 3.80
N TYR A 98 1.70 -6.86 4.59
CA TYR A 98 2.42 -6.29 5.72
C TYR A 98 1.43 -5.87 6.82
N GLN A 99 1.86 -5.99 8.07
CA GLN A 99 1.11 -5.54 9.23
C GLN A 99 2.03 -5.04 10.34
N ILE A 100 1.60 -4.01 11.05
CA ILE A 100 2.23 -3.56 12.29
C ILE A 100 1.17 -3.05 13.25
N LYS A 101 1.24 -3.49 14.52
CA LYS A 101 0.32 -2.99 15.55
C LYS A 101 0.67 -1.54 15.87
N ILE A 102 -0.34 -0.72 16.16
CA ILE A 102 -0.16 0.69 16.54
C ILE A 102 0.87 0.83 17.68
N ASN A 103 0.83 -0.06 18.66
CA ASN A 103 1.73 -0.01 19.81
C ASN A 103 3.17 -0.47 19.51
N ASP A 104 3.43 -1.05 18.35
CA ASP A 104 4.76 -1.53 17.95
C ASP A 104 5.50 -0.53 17.04
N ILE A 105 4.82 0.54 16.64
CA ILE A 105 5.41 1.64 15.87
C ILE A 105 6.31 2.47 16.79
N LYS A 106 7.57 2.62 16.39
CA LYS A 106 8.59 3.41 17.10
C LYS A 106 8.74 4.81 16.51
N MET A 107 8.68 4.93 15.19
CA MET A 107 8.87 6.21 14.52
C MET A 107 8.18 6.25 13.15
N LEU A 108 7.73 7.45 12.77
CA LEU A 108 7.20 7.75 11.44
C LEU A 108 8.03 8.87 10.81
N THR A 109 8.68 8.60 9.69
CA THR A 109 9.45 9.60 8.94
C THR A 109 8.99 9.67 7.49
N THR A 110 9.44 10.69 6.77
CA THR A 110 9.31 10.75 5.31
C THR A 110 10.68 10.60 4.70
N ASP A 111 10.79 9.85 3.60
CA ASP A 111 12.02 9.68 2.83
C ASP A 111 11.69 9.76 1.34
N LYS A 112 12.73 9.75 0.50
CA LYS A 112 12.63 9.68 -0.95
C LYS A 112 13.38 8.45 -1.47
N VAL A 113 12.71 7.69 -2.33
CA VAL A 113 13.32 6.61 -3.11
C VAL A 113 13.66 7.15 -4.49
N ILE A 114 14.96 7.23 -4.78
CA ILE A 114 15.48 7.66 -6.08
C ILE A 114 15.38 6.47 -7.04
N ARG A 115 14.74 6.68 -8.20
CA ARG A 115 14.54 5.63 -9.21
C ARG A 115 15.24 6.01 -10.51
N SER A 116 15.90 5.05 -11.15
CA SER A 116 16.67 5.28 -12.38
C SER A 116 15.79 5.50 -13.62
N PHE A 117 14.59 4.90 -13.66
CA PHE A 117 13.72 4.89 -14.85
C PHE A 117 12.26 5.30 -14.58
N LEU A 118 11.95 5.71 -13.34
CA LEU A 118 10.63 6.21 -12.93
C LEU A 118 10.81 7.50 -12.13
N PRO A 119 9.79 8.35 -12.00
CA PRO A 119 9.84 9.50 -11.10
C PRO A 119 10.22 9.07 -9.68
N ASP A 120 10.96 9.87 -8.94
CA ASP A 120 11.26 9.55 -7.53
C ASP A 120 9.97 9.34 -6.73
N SER A 121 10.04 8.47 -5.73
CA SER A 121 8.89 8.26 -4.84
C SER A 121 9.15 8.91 -3.50
N ASP A 122 8.31 9.88 -3.13
CA ASP A 122 8.19 10.24 -1.72
C ASP A 122 7.46 9.11 -0.97
N ILE A 123 7.98 8.73 0.19
CA ILE A 123 7.44 7.62 0.98
C ILE A 123 7.23 8.02 2.44
N LEU A 124 6.18 7.48 3.05
CA LEU A 124 6.05 7.39 4.51
C LEU A 124 6.83 6.17 4.96
N VAL A 125 7.79 6.34 5.86
CA VAL A 125 8.56 5.25 6.46
C VAL A 125 8.06 4.99 7.87
N ILE A 126 7.71 3.74 8.14
CA ILE A 126 7.36 3.25 9.46
C ILE A 126 8.56 2.46 9.99
N GLU A 127 9.09 2.88 11.14
CA GLU A 127 10.07 2.12 11.92
C GLU A 127 9.36 1.42 13.09
N ASP A 128 9.55 0.11 13.20
CA ASP A 128 9.06 -0.67 14.34
C ASP A 128 10.02 -0.57 15.55
N LYS A 129 9.56 -1.03 16.72
CA LYS A 129 10.39 -1.06 17.95
C LYS A 129 11.61 -1.97 17.87
N ARG A 130 11.68 -2.87 16.89
CA ARG A 130 12.83 -3.74 16.61
C ARG A 130 13.83 -3.10 15.65
N GLY A 131 13.52 -1.93 15.09
CA GLY A 131 14.36 -1.21 14.12
C GLY A 131 14.11 -1.56 12.65
N GLN A 132 13.10 -2.37 12.32
CA GLN A 132 12.69 -2.65 10.95
C GLN A 132 12.04 -1.41 10.33
N LYS A 133 12.43 -1.07 9.09
CA LYS A 133 11.89 0.07 8.34
C LYS A 133 11.18 -0.37 7.09
N VAL A 134 9.95 0.10 6.91
CA VAL A 134 9.12 -0.18 5.74
C VAL A 134 8.55 1.13 5.19
N GLY A 135 8.67 1.32 3.89
CA GLY A 135 8.26 2.53 3.17
C GLY A 135 6.98 2.33 2.36
N PHE A 136 6.16 3.37 2.28
CA PHE A 136 4.90 3.38 1.54
C PHE A 136 4.77 4.64 0.68
N SER A 137 4.55 4.49 -0.62
CA SER A 137 4.32 5.63 -1.53
C SER A 137 2.90 6.17 -1.42
N ILE A 138 2.60 6.83 -0.31
CA ILE A 138 1.29 7.38 0.00
C ILE A 138 1.24 8.84 -0.46
N VAL A 139 0.27 9.18 -1.30
CA VAL A 139 -0.02 10.56 -1.74
C VAL A 139 -0.41 11.40 -0.52
N LYS A 140 -1.36 10.92 0.29
CA LYS A 140 -1.82 11.60 1.51
C LYS A 140 -0.98 11.24 2.76
N LYS A 141 0.34 11.12 2.60
CA LYS A 141 1.28 10.69 3.67
C LYS A 141 1.16 11.47 4.99
N LEU A 142 0.93 12.78 4.93
CA LEU A 142 0.77 13.60 6.14
C LEU A 142 -0.52 13.28 6.90
N ALA A 143 -1.62 13.03 6.18
CA ALA A 143 -2.89 12.63 6.81
C ALA A 143 -2.75 11.24 7.45
N ALA A 144 -2.15 10.28 6.74
CA ALA A 144 -1.85 8.96 7.29
C ALA A 144 -0.96 9.05 8.55
N LYS A 145 0.12 9.84 8.50
CA LYS A 145 1.03 10.07 9.63
C LYS A 145 0.28 10.64 10.85
N ASN A 146 -0.57 11.64 10.66
CA ASN A 146 -1.35 12.25 11.74
C ASN A 146 -2.35 11.28 12.36
N ILE A 147 -3.08 10.52 11.55
CA ILE A 147 -4.02 9.49 12.04
C ILE A 147 -3.28 8.44 12.89
N ILE A 148 -2.12 7.97 12.43
CA ILE A 148 -1.32 7.00 13.21
C ILE A 148 -0.88 7.63 14.54
N TYR A 149 -0.42 8.88 14.55
CA TYR A 149 -0.06 9.56 15.79
C TYR A 149 -1.23 9.68 16.76
N GLU A 150 -2.40 10.10 16.30
CA GLU A 150 -3.60 10.18 17.15
C GLU A 150 -3.96 8.82 17.75
N LEU A 151 -3.84 7.74 16.99
CA LEU A 151 -4.10 6.38 17.49
C LEU A 151 -3.06 5.94 18.53
N ILE A 152 -1.79 6.28 18.34
CA ILE A 152 -0.74 6.00 19.33
C ILE A 152 -0.97 6.80 20.62
N GLU A 153 -1.36 8.07 20.51
CA GLU A 153 -1.71 8.91 21.66
C GLU A 153 -2.92 8.36 22.41
N LYS A 154 -3.99 7.99 21.69
CA LYS A 154 -5.22 7.41 22.27
C LYS A 154 -5.00 6.07 22.98
N LYS A 155 -4.04 5.26 22.53
CA LYS A 155 -3.73 3.95 23.12
C LYS A 155 -2.71 3.98 24.27
N GLY A 156 -2.10 5.14 24.51
CA GLY A 156 -1.34 5.44 25.73
C GLY A 156 0.09 4.89 25.74
N LYS A 157 1.06 5.76 25.38
CA LYS A 157 2.36 6.01 26.06
C LYS A 157 3.23 6.97 25.21
N GLY A 158 3.05 8.27 25.40
CA GLY A 158 3.99 9.32 24.96
C GLY A 158 3.82 9.83 23.53
N LYS A 159 4.00 11.15 23.37
CA LYS A 159 4.15 11.79 22.05
C LYS A 159 5.37 11.18 21.35
N LEU A 160 5.18 10.71 20.12
CA LEU A 160 6.31 10.45 19.24
C LEU A 160 7.05 11.77 18.94
N PRO A 161 8.39 11.77 18.84
CA PRO A 161 9.12 12.96 18.44
C PRO A 161 8.68 13.40 17.05
N THR A 162 8.12 14.61 16.97
CA THR A 162 7.82 15.29 15.71
C THR A 162 9.10 15.92 15.21
N ASN A 163 9.77 15.29 14.23
CA ASN A 163 10.71 16.05 13.42
C ASN A 163 9.92 16.94 12.46
N LYS A 164 10.09 18.25 12.67
CA LYS A 164 9.72 19.30 11.71
C LYS A 164 10.51 19.11 10.41
#